data_AF-A0A2X1Q927-F1
#
_entry.id   AF-A0A2X1Q927-F1
#
_cell.length_a   1.000
_cell.length_b   1.000
_cell.length_c   1.000
_cell.angle_alpha   90.00
_cell.angle_beta   90.00
_cell.angle_gamma   90.00
#
_symmetry.space_group_name_H-M   'P 1'
#
loop_
_entity.id
_entity.type
_entity.pdbx_description
1 polymer ?
#
loop_
_entity_poly.entity_id
_entity_poly.type
_entity_poly.pdbx_seq_one_letter_code
_entity_poly.pdbx_strand_id
1 'polypeptide(L)'
;MLLRCRLPGGVITTKQWQAIDKFAGENTIYGSIRLTNRQTFQFHGILKKNVKPVHQMLHSVGLDALATANDMNRNVLCTSNPYESQLHAEAYEWAKKISEHLLPRTRAYAEIWLDQEKVATTDEEPILGQTYLPRKFKTTVVIPPQNDIDLHANDMNFVAIAENGKLVGFNLLVGGGFPSNTATRKPTPAPRVSLAICRWSIRWRWPKPS
;
A
#
# COMPACT_ATOMS: atom_id res chain seq x y z
N MET A 1 -1.31 -19.93 -8.39
CA MET A 1 -0.58 -18.83 -7.71
C MET A 1 -1.56 -17.77 -7.23
N LEU A 2 -1.19 -17.02 -6.20
CA LEU A 2 -1.93 -15.86 -5.71
C LEU A 2 -1.23 -14.58 -6.18
N LEU A 3 -2.00 -13.61 -6.69
CA LEU A 3 -1.51 -12.26 -6.98
C LEU A 3 -2.29 -11.24 -6.19
N ARG A 4 -1.62 -10.19 -5.71
CA ARG A 4 -2.21 -9.04 -5.03
C ARG A 4 -1.82 -7.77 -5.78
N CYS A 5 -2.75 -6.83 -5.92
CA CYS A 5 -2.49 -5.52 -6.54
C CYS A 5 -1.97 -4.51 -5.52
N ARG A 6 -1.20 -3.53 -5.97
CA ARG A 6 -0.97 -2.28 -5.25
C ARG A 6 -2.08 -1.30 -5.63
N LEU A 7 -2.75 -0.74 -4.64
CA LEU A 7 -3.94 0.11 -4.83
C LEU A 7 -4.05 1.09 -3.66
N PRO A 8 -3.26 2.18 -3.63
CA PRO A 8 -3.23 3.12 -2.51
C PRO A 8 -4.64 3.62 -2.18
N GLY A 9 -5.02 3.59 -0.90
CA GLY A 9 -6.35 4.00 -0.45
C GLY A 9 -7.53 3.16 -0.96
N GLY A 10 -7.29 2.08 -1.73
CA GLY A 10 -8.35 1.24 -2.28
C GLY A 10 -9.17 1.85 -3.41
N VAL A 11 -8.73 2.99 -3.95
CA VAL A 11 -9.43 3.67 -5.04
C VAL A 11 -9.13 2.96 -6.35
N ILE A 12 -10.17 2.40 -6.99
CA ILE A 12 -10.10 1.74 -8.29
C ILE A 12 -11.15 2.34 -9.23
N THR A 13 -10.76 2.58 -10.47
CA THR A 13 -11.69 3.08 -11.50
C THR A 13 -12.58 1.94 -12.01
N THR A 14 -13.74 2.29 -12.56
CA THR A 14 -14.67 1.30 -13.17
C THR A 14 -14.02 0.54 -14.33
N LYS A 15 -13.19 1.21 -15.13
CA LYS A 15 -12.42 0.58 -16.22
C LYS A 15 -11.43 -0.47 -15.69
N GLN A 16 -10.70 -0.13 -14.63
CA GLN A 16 -9.79 -1.08 -13.97
C GLN A 16 -10.57 -2.25 -13.38
N TRP A 17 -11.74 -2.00 -12.78
CA TRP A 17 -12.61 -3.04 -12.24
C TRP A 17 -13.05 -4.05 -13.32
N GLN A 18 -13.51 -3.57 -14.48
CA GLN A 18 -13.91 -4.43 -15.59
C GLN A 18 -12.77 -5.32 -16.09
N ALA A 19 -11.55 -4.79 -16.14
CA ALA A 19 -10.39 -5.56 -16.57
C ALA A 19 -10.05 -6.68 -15.58
N ILE A 20 -10.09 -6.40 -14.27
CA ILE A 20 -9.79 -7.41 -13.24
C ILE A 20 -10.90 -8.46 -13.13
N ASP A 21 -12.16 -8.07 -13.34
CA ASP A 21 -13.32 -8.97 -13.37
C ASP A 21 -13.21 -9.99 -14.50
N LYS A 22 -12.95 -9.50 -15.72
CA LYS A 22 -12.69 -10.36 -16.88
C LYS A 22 -11.54 -11.32 -16.63
N PHE A 23 -10.41 -10.82 -16.14
CA PHE A 23 -9.23 -11.66 -15.87
C PHE A 23 -9.52 -12.72 -14.80
N ALA A 24 -10.26 -12.37 -13.74
CA ALA A 24 -10.66 -13.32 -12.70
C ALA A 24 -11.42 -14.50 -13.30
N GLY A 25 -12.45 -14.22 -14.10
CA GLY A 25 -13.31 -15.25 -14.71
C GLY A 25 -12.59 -16.14 -15.71
N GLU A 26 -11.72 -15.56 -16.55
CA GLU A 26 -11.12 -16.27 -17.68
C GLU A 26 -9.79 -16.96 -17.34
N ASN A 27 -9.03 -16.44 -16.38
CA ASN A 27 -7.61 -16.79 -16.24
C ASN A 27 -7.21 -17.30 -14.86
N THR A 28 -8.19 -17.50 -13.97
CA THR A 28 -7.96 -18.02 -12.61
C THR A 28 -8.82 -19.26 -12.34
N ILE A 29 -8.29 -20.22 -11.57
CA ILE A 29 -9.02 -21.45 -11.22
C ILE A 29 -10.32 -21.15 -10.45
N TYR A 30 -10.32 -20.11 -9.62
CA TYR A 30 -11.42 -19.84 -8.69
C TYR A 30 -12.45 -18.84 -9.23
N GLY A 31 -12.19 -18.18 -10.37
CA GLY A 31 -13.16 -17.25 -10.97
C GLY A 31 -13.59 -16.09 -10.07
N SER A 32 -12.77 -15.68 -9.10
CA SER A 32 -13.18 -14.76 -8.02
C SER A 32 -12.20 -13.62 -7.77
N ILE A 33 -12.76 -12.49 -7.35
CA ILE A 33 -12.02 -11.33 -6.84
C ILE A 33 -12.16 -11.31 -5.31
N ARG A 34 -11.05 -11.47 -4.60
CA ARG A 34 -11.02 -11.35 -3.14
C ARG A 34 -10.56 -9.95 -2.75
N LEU A 35 -11.49 -9.09 -2.33
CA LEU A 35 -11.16 -7.84 -1.64
C LEU A 35 -10.42 -8.16 -0.33
N THR A 36 -9.51 -7.32 0.14
CA THR A 36 -8.70 -7.56 1.32
C THR A 36 -8.92 -6.47 2.37
N ASN A 37 -8.62 -6.76 3.63
CA ASN A 37 -8.61 -5.77 4.71
C ASN A 37 -7.49 -4.72 4.59
N ARG A 38 -6.70 -4.76 3.51
CA ARG A 38 -5.71 -3.73 3.17
C ARG A 38 -6.07 -3.00 1.88
N GLN A 39 -7.36 -2.82 1.62
CA GLN A 39 -7.87 -1.97 0.54
C GLN A 39 -7.28 -2.32 -0.83
N THR A 40 -7.18 -3.60 -1.13
CA THR A 40 -6.75 -4.10 -2.44
C THR A 40 -7.44 -5.43 -2.72
N PHE A 41 -7.29 -5.96 -3.92
CA PHE A 41 -7.83 -7.25 -4.33
C PHE A 41 -6.74 -8.31 -4.50
N GLN A 42 -7.19 -9.57 -4.53
CA GLN A 42 -6.37 -10.74 -4.83
C GLN A 42 -7.06 -11.65 -5.83
N PHE A 43 -6.26 -12.20 -6.73
CA PHE A 43 -6.61 -13.36 -7.53
C PHE A 43 -6.06 -14.62 -6.90
N HIS A 44 -6.84 -15.69 -6.93
CA HIS A 44 -6.45 -17.01 -6.45
C HIS A 44 -6.39 -17.99 -7.61
N GLY A 45 -5.41 -18.90 -7.60
CA GLY A 45 -5.35 -19.97 -8.60
C GLY A 45 -4.96 -19.50 -10.01
N ILE A 46 -4.11 -18.48 -10.15
CA ILE A 46 -3.50 -18.13 -11.44
C ILE A 46 -2.58 -19.29 -11.87
N LEU A 47 -2.78 -19.81 -13.08
CA LEU A 47 -1.92 -20.83 -13.68
C LEU A 47 -0.56 -20.23 -14.07
N LYS A 48 0.51 -21.03 -13.98
CA LYS A 48 1.90 -20.55 -14.23
C LYS A 48 2.08 -19.84 -15.58
N LYS A 49 1.40 -20.33 -16.63
CA LYS A 49 1.39 -19.71 -17.97
C LYS A 49 0.76 -18.30 -18.02
N ASN A 50 -0.14 -17.99 -17.09
CA ASN A 50 -0.89 -16.73 -17.03
C ASN A 50 -0.25 -15.70 -16.09
N VAL A 51 0.90 -16.01 -15.49
CA VAL A 51 1.57 -15.13 -14.52
C VAL A 51 2.11 -13.87 -15.18
N LYS A 52 2.73 -13.98 -16.35
CA LYS A 52 3.19 -12.80 -17.08
C LYS A 52 2.02 -12.00 -17.68
N PRO A 53 1.03 -12.64 -18.33
CA PRO A 53 -0.18 -11.95 -18.81
C PRO A 53 -0.92 -11.14 -17.74
N VAL A 54 -1.02 -11.62 -16.49
CA VAL A 54 -1.70 -10.84 -15.43
C VAL A 54 -0.98 -9.53 -15.12
N HIS A 55 0.35 -9.51 -15.13
CA HIS A 55 1.12 -8.28 -14.86
C HIS A 55 0.99 -7.29 -16.03
N GLN A 56 1.00 -7.77 -17.27
CA GLN A 56 0.76 -6.96 -18.46
C GLN A 56 -0.67 -6.41 -18.50
N MET A 57 -1.67 -7.23 -18.13
CA MET A 57 -3.06 -6.79 -17.99
C MET A 57 -3.19 -5.66 -16.96
N LEU A 58 -2.63 -5.84 -15.76
CA LEU A 58 -2.63 -4.78 -14.75
C LEU A 58 -1.98 -3.50 -15.29
N HIS A 59 -0.82 -3.62 -15.92
CA HIS A 59 -0.11 -2.47 -16.49
C HIS A 59 -0.93 -1.74 -17.56
N SER A 60 -1.64 -2.48 -18.42
CA SER A 60 -2.50 -1.91 -19.47
C SER A 60 -3.62 -1.00 -18.96
N VAL A 61 -4.01 -1.16 -17.68
CA VAL A 61 -5.01 -0.33 -17.01
C VAL A 61 -4.42 0.58 -15.92
N GLY A 62 -3.09 0.75 -15.91
CA GLY A 62 -2.38 1.61 -14.97
C GLY A 62 -2.29 1.05 -13.54
N LEU A 63 -2.36 -0.27 -13.38
CA LEU A 63 -2.18 -0.98 -12.11
C LEU A 63 -0.86 -1.75 -12.10
N ASP A 64 -0.39 -2.11 -10.90
CA ASP A 64 0.80 -2.92 -10.71
C ASP A 64 0.68 -3.83 -9.47
N ALA A 65 1.47 -4.89 -9.43
CA ALA A 65 1.58 -5.82 -8.30
C ALA A 65 2.88 -5.63 -7.51
N LEU A 66 3.55 -4.48 -7.68
CA LEU A 66 4.87 -4.19 -7.11
C LEU A 66 4.79 -3.97 -5.59
N ALA A 67 5.78 -4.50 -4.85
CA ALA A 67 5.89 -4.38 -3.39
C ALA A 67 4.73 -5.01 -2.56
N THR A 68 3.89 -5.86 -3.15
CA THR A 68 2.63 -6.30 -2.49
C THR A 68 2.78 -7.47 -1.50
N ALA A 69 3.89 -8.21 -1.52
CA ALA A 69 4.04 -9.46 -0.76
C ALA A 69 5.42 -9.70 -0.11
N ASN A 70 6.40 -8.86 -0.44
CA ASN A 70 7.81 -8.96 -0.06
C ASN A 70 8.16 -8.04 1.13
N ASP A 71 9.46 -7.97 1.46
CA ASP A 71 10.01 -7.15 2.54
C ASP A 71 10.19 -5.69 2.13
N MET A 72 9.06 -5.08 1.80
CA MET A 72 8.91 -3.68 1.40
C MET A 72 7.65 -3.10 2.05
N ASN A 73 7.39 -1.81 1.78
CA ASN A 73 6.12 -1.18 2.12
C ASN A 73 4.96 -1.85 1.37
N ARG A 74 3.96 -2.29 2.13
CA ARG A 74 2.71 -2.86 1.62
C ARG A 74 1.75 -1.74 1.19
N ASN A 75 0.58 -2.14 0.69
CA ASN A 75 -0.46 -1.19 0.29
C ASN A 75 -0.73 -0.16 1.39
N VAL A 76 -0.64 1.13 1.03
CA VAL A 76 -0.87 2.25 1.94
C VAL A 76 -2.38 2.46 2.05
N LEU A 77 -2.89 2.39 3.28
CA LEU A 77 -4.31 2.57 3.53
C LEU A 77 -4.68 4.05 3.65
N CYS A 78 -5.91 4.40 3.30
CA CYS A 78 -6.50 5.71 3.55
C CYS A 78 -7.93 5.51 4.05
N THR A 79 -8.40 6.28 5.04
CA THR A 79 -9.80 6.22 5.47
C THR A 79 -10.74 6.34 4.28
N SER A 80 -11.63 5.36 4.12
CA SER A 80 -12.30 5.10 2.83
C SER A 80 -13.51 5.99 2.58
N ASN A 81 -14.21 6.39 3.65
CA ASN A 81 -15.44 7.16 3.57
C ASN A 81 -15.58 8.10 4.78
N PRO A 82 -14.78 9.20 4.83
CA PRO A 82 -14.83 10.15 5.93
C PRO A 82 -16.15 10.92 5.96
N TYR A 83 -16.61 11.27 7.16
CA TYR A 83 -17.76 12.16 7.34
C TYR A 83 -17.54 13.53 6.67
N GLU A 84 -16.31 14.04 6.75
CA GLU A 84 -15.86 15.21 6.01
C GLU A 84 -15.30 14.78 4.64
N SER A 85 -16.19 14.62 3.66
CA SER A 85 -15.85 14.14 2.31
C SER A 85 -14.73 14.94 1.64
N GLN A 86 -14.63 16.24 1.92
CA GLN A 86 -13.58 17.11 1.35
C GLN A 86 -12.16 16.67 1.75
N LEU A 87 -11.98 16.12 2.94
CA LEU A 87 -10.66 15.69 3.42
C LEU A 87 -10.18 14.40 2.74
N HIS A 88 -11.10 13.61 2.19
CA HIS A 88 -10.76 12.35 1.53
C HIS A 88 -9.77 12.58 0.38
N ALA A 89 -10.04 13.56 -0.48
CA ALA A 89 -9.21 13.81 -1.66
C ALA A 89 -7.75 14.16 -1.27
N GLU A 90 -7.57 15.05 -0.29
CA GLU A 90 -6.25 15.46 0.17
C GLU A 90 -5.52 14.30 0.87
N ALA A 91 -6.20 13.56 1.75
CA ALA A 91 -5.63 12.41 2.46
C ALA A 91 -5.27 11.26 1.50
N TYR A 92 -6.11 10.99 0.50
CA TYR A 92 -5.86 9.99 -0.54
C TYR A 92 -4.62 10.37 -1.37
N GLU A 93 -4.49 11.63 -1.78
CA GLU A 93 -3.30 12.10 -2.51
C GLU A 93 -2.03 11.92 -1.69
N TRP A 94 -2.08 12.15 -0.38
CA TRP A 94 -0.95 11.85 0.50
C TRP A 94 -0.66 10.36 0.62
N ALA A 95 -1.68 9.51 0.75
CA ALA A 95 -1.50 8.05 0.76
C ALA A 95 -0.85 7.56 -0.54
N LYS A 96 -1.25 8.12 -1.68
CA LYS A 96 -0.66 7.86 -3.00
C LYS A 96 0.80 8.31 -3.06
N LYS A 97 1.12 9.55 -2.64
CA LYS A 97 2.50 10.07 -2.57
C LYS A 97 3.40 9.22 -1.67
N ILE A 98 2.92 8.81 -0.50
CA ILE A 98 3.66 7.92 0.41
C ILE A 98 3.90 6.56 -0.25
N SER A 99 2.87 6.00 -0.91
CA SER A 99 3.03 4.74 -1.64
C SER A 99 4.08 4.85 -2.73
N GLU A 100 4.09 5.93 -3.50
CA GLU A 100 5.05 6.17 -4.59
C GLU A 100 6.45 6.48 -4.07
N HIS A 101 6.55 7.20 -2.96
CA HIS A 101 7.83 7.52 -2.33
C HIS A 101 8.55 6.26 -1.84
N LEU A 102 7.79 5.29 -1.30
CA LEU A 102 8.31 4.03 -0.75
C LEU A 102 8.38 2.88 -1.76
N LEU A 103 8.12 3.14 -3.05
CA LEU A 103 8.30 2.14 -4.10
C LEU A 103 9.79 1.87 -4.33
N PRO A 104 10.15 0.62 -4.67
CA PRO A 104 11.49 0.34 -5.17
C PRO A 104 11.74 1.10 -6.47
N ARG A 105 12.96 1.62 -6.60
CA ARG A 105 13.47 2.33 -7.78
C ARG A 105 14.15 1.41 -8.79
N THR A 106 14.26 0.12 -8.50
CA THR A 106 14.77 -0.92 -9.39
C THR A 106 13.87 -1.18 -10.60
N ARG A 107 14.50 -1.53 -11.73
CA ARG A 107 13.81 -1.80 -13.00
C ARG A 107 13.34 -3.25 -13.16
N ALA A 108 13.75 -4.12 -12.25
CA ALA A 108 13.53 -5.58 -12.32
C ALA A 108 12.06 -5.97 -12.60
N TYR A 109 11.09 -5.27 -12.02
CA TYR A 109 9.67 -5.57 -12.29
C TYR A 109 9.29 -5.35 -13.75
N ALA A 110 9.74 -4.24 -14.35
CA ALA A 110 9.46 -3.92 -15.73
C ALA A 110 10.19 -4.87 -16.70
N GLU A 111 11.43 -5.22 -16.40
CA GLU A 111 12.23 -6.15 -17.20
C GLU A 111 11.64 -7.57 -17.21
N ILE A 112 11.21 -8.08 -16.05
CA ILE A 112 10.72 -9.46 -15.93
C ILE A 112 9.29 -9.59 -16.49
N TRP A 113 8.42 -8.63 -16.14
CA TRP A 113 6.98 -8.77 -16.35
C TRP A 113 6.44 -8.01 -17.55
N LEU A 114 7.11 -6.92 -17.98
CA LEU A 114 6.62 -6.01 -19.02
C LEU A 114 7.48 -6.03 -20.29
N ASP A 115 8.43 -6.97 -20.40
CA ASP A 115 9.31 -7.11 -21.57
C ASP A 115 10.10 -5.84 -21.92
N GLN A 116 10.37 -4.98 -20.93
CA GLN A 116 11.19 -3.79 -21.15
C GLN A 116 12.67 -4.18 -21.26
N GLU A 117 13.41 -3.41 -22.07
CA GLU A 117 14.84 -3.64 -22.26
C GLU A 117 15.60 -3.52 -20.94
N LYS A 118 16.51 -4.48 -20.77
CA LYS A 118 17.44 -4.51 -19.65
C LYS A 118 18.50 -3.44 -19.89
N VAL A 119 18.46 -2.39 -19.08
CA VAL A 119 19.46 -1.31 -19.16
C VAL A 119 20.56 -1.65 -18.16
N ALA A 120 21.82 -1.60 -18.59
CA ALA A 120 22.96 -1.73 -17.69
C ALA A 120 23.13 -0.45 -16.87
N THR A 121 22.18 -0.18 -15.98
CA THR A 121 22.27 0.86 -14.96
C THR A 121 22.59 0.23 -13.62
N THR A 122 23.32 0.97 -12.77
CA THR A 122 23.40 0.62 -11.35
C THR A 122 22.07 1.02 -10.74
N ASP A 123 21.15 0.08 -10.57
CA ASP A 123 19.89 0.34 -9.88
C ASP A 123 20.23 0.74 -8.43
N GLU A 124 20.08 2.03 -8.11
CA GLU A 124 20.25 2.55 -6.76
C GLU A 124 18.91 2.60 -6.02
N GLU A 125 18.88 2.03 -4.83
CA GLU A 125 17.72 2.06 -3.93
C GLU A 125 18.02 2.98 -2.73
N PRO A 126 17.74 4.29 -2.84
CA PRO A 126 18.16 5.27 -1.82
C PRO A 126 17.43 5.09 -0.48
N ILE A 127 16.21 4.55 -0.50
CA ILE A 127 15.37 4.36 0.70
C ILE A 127 15.46 2.91 1.19
N LEU A 128 15.32 1.95 0.28
CA LEU A 128 15.25 0.53 0.63
C LEU A 128 16.64 -0.09 0.82
N GLY A 129 17.68 0.49 0.23
CA GLY A 129 19.02 -0.06 0.21
C GLY A 129 19.11 -1.40 -0.55
N GLN A 130 20.31 -1.97 -0.60
CA GLN A 130 20.56 -3.23 -1.32
C GLN A 130 19.82 -4.44 -0.72
N THR A 131 19.54 -4.41 0.59
CA THR A 131 18.91 -5.52 1.32
C THR A 131 17.39 -5.37 1.48
N TYR A 132 16.80 -4.28 1.00
CA TYR A 132 15.42 -3.91 1.32
C TYR A 132 15.19 -3.81 2.85
N LEU A 133 13.92 -3.83 3.28
CA LEU A 133 13.58 -3.74 4.70
C LEU A 133 13.77 -5.11 5.38
N PRO A 134 14.03 -5.16 6.71
CA PRO A 134 14.13 -6.43 7.43
C PRO A 134 12.84 -7.26 7.40
N ARG A 135 11.69 -6.59 7.24
CA ARG A 135 10.38 -7.22 7.09
C ARG A 135 9.40 -6.31 6.36
N LYS A 136 8.25 -6.86 5.95
CA LYS A 136 7.09 -6.09 5.47
C LYS A 136 6.80 -4.89 6.37
N PHE A 137 6.55 -3.74 5.75
CA PHE A 137 6.22 -2.50 6.43
C PHE A 137 4.83 -2.04 6.00
N LYS A 138 4.00 -1.56 6.92
CA LYS A 138 2.61 -1.19 6.67
C LYS A 138 2.38 0.25 7.06
N THR A 139 1.87 1.01 6.11
CA THR A 139 1.59 2.44 6.30
C THR A 139 0.10 2.75 6.15
N THR A 140 -0.41 3.71 6.91
CA THR A 140 -1.79 4.20 6.81
C THR A 140 -1.88 5.72 6.89
N VAL A 141 -2.92 6.28 6.28
CA VAL A 141 -3.39 7.66 6.45
C VAL A 141 -4.81 7.58 7.02
N VAL A 142 -5.05 8.26 8.13
CA VAL A 142 -6.28 8.12 8.92
C VAL A 142 -6.97 9.47 9.01
N ILE A 143 -8.28 9.51 8.80
CA ILE A 143 -9.09 10.73 8.99
C ILE A 143 -9.98 10.52 10.21
N PRO A 144 -9.69 11.17 11.35
CA PRO A 144 -10.55 11.14 12.54
C PRO A 144 -11.98 11.62 12.24
N PRO A 145 -12.99 11.13 12.97
CA PRO A 145 -12.90 10.22 14.12
C PRO A 145 -12.84 8.73 13.74
N GLN A 146 -12.77 8.39 12.45
CA GLN A 146 -12.83 7.00 11.99
C GLN A 146 -11.48 6.29 12.13
N ASN A 147 -11.54 4.99 12.43
CA ASN A 147 -10.37 4.09 12.46
C ASN A 147 -10.69 2.79 11.67
N ASP A 148 -11.35 2.93 10.52
CA ASP A 148 -11.70 1.84 9.61
C ASP A 148 -10.48 1.05 9.11
N ILE A 149 -9.33 1.74 8.99
CA ILE A 149 -8.06 1.16 8.53
C ILE A 149 -7.25 0.45 9.63
N ASP A 150 -7.76 0.44 10.87
CA ASP A 150 -7.15 -0.14 12.07
C ASP A 150 -5.67 0.24 12.29
N LEU A 151 -5.43 1.51 12.61
CA LEU A 151 -4.08 2.11 12.65
C LEU A 151 -3.09 1.39 13.59
N HIS A 152 -3.59 0.71 14.62
CA HIS A 152 -2.74 -0.04 15.56
C HIS A 152 -2.16 -1.33 14.98
N ALA A 153 -2.67 -1.78 13.83
CA ALA A 153 -2.17 -2.95 13.10
C ALA A 153 -0.95 -2.67 12.20
N ASN A 154 -0.46 -1.41 12.20
CA ASN A 154 0.42 -0.87 11.18
C ASN A 154 1.67 -0.22 11.77
N ASP A 155 2.78 -0.36 11.03
CA ASP A 155 4.10 0.11 11.45
C ASP A 155 4.20 1.63 11.48
N MET A 156 3.55 2.35 10.55
CA MET A 156 3.56 3.82 10.47
C MET A 156 2.19 4.39 10.09
N ASN A 157 1.73 5.40 10.82
CA ASN A 157 0.37 5.92 10.69
C ASN A 157 0.38 7.45 10.70
N PHE A 158 -0.22 8.05 9.68
CA PHE A 158 -0.40 9.48 9.54
C PHE A 158 -1.85 9.85 9.86
N VAL A 159 -2.09 10.40 11.04
CA VAL A 159 -3.42 10.84 11.47
C VAL A 159 -3.64 12.27 11.02
N ALA A 160 -4.56 12.47 10.07
CA ALA A 160 -4.87 13.76 9.47
C ALA A 160 -5.36 14.76 10.52
N ILE A 161 -4.79 15.96 10.47
CA ILE A 161 -5.23 17.12 11.24
C ILE A 161 -5.77 18.15 10.26
N ALA A 162 -7.05 18.49 10.44
CA ALA A 162 -7.73 19.48 9.63
C ALA A 162 -8.01 20.76 10.42
N GLU A 163 -7.84 21.91 9.78
CA GLU A 163 -8.32 23.21 10.25
C GLU A 163 -9.21 23.78 9.13
N ASN A 164 -10.41 24.25 9.47
CA ASN A 164 -11.36 24.83 8.51
C ASN A 164 -11.68 23.91 7.29
N GLY A 165 -11.77 22.60 7.51
CA GLY A 165 -12.07 21.62 6.46
C GLY A 165 -10.94 21.37 5.47
N LYS A 166 -9.72 21.82 5.77
CA LYS A 166 -8.51 21.57 4.96
C LYS A 166 -7.44 20.85 5.77
N LEU A 167 -6.70 19.96 5.11
CA LEU A 167 -5.62 19.23 5.74
C LEU A 167 -4.42 20.16 6.01
N VAL A 168 -4.05 20.32 7.29
CA VAL A 168 -2.91 21.18 7.70
C VAL A 168 -1.69 20.39 8.14
N GLY A 169 -1.82 19.08 8.36
CA GLY A 169 -0.69 18.23 8.74
C GLY A 169 -1.13 16.86 9.28
N PHE A 170 -0.18 16.16 9.89
CA PHE A 170 -0.39 14.82 10.43
C PHE A 170 0.24 14.67 11.82
N ASN A 171 -0.44 13.92 12.69
CA ASN A 171 0.21 13.27 13.83
C ASN A 171 0.78 11.92 13.36
N LEU A 172 1.97 11.56 13.84
CA LEU A 172 2.68 10.33 13.46
C LEU A 172 2.66 9.30 14.61
N LEU A 173 2.10 8.12 14.35
CA LEU A 173 2.13 6.97 15.27
C LEU A 173 2.89 5.82 14.62
N VAL A 174 3.74 5.15 15.40
CA VAL A 174 4.66 4.11 14.87
C VAL A 174 4.68 2.89 15.79
N GLY A 175 5.01 1.73 15.22
CA GLY A 175 5.31 0.50 15.97
C GLY A 175 4.11 -0.39 16.27
N GLY A 176 2.98 -0.15 15.61
CA GLY A 176 1.83 -1.05 15.66
C GLY A 176 2.08 -2.36 14.93
N GLY A 177 1.51 -3.44 15.43
CA GLY A 177 1.64 -4.73 14.78
C GLY A 177 0.95 -5.85 15.53
N PHE A 178 0.35 -6.76 14.76
CA PHE A 178 -0.15 -8.05 15.25
C PHE A 178 0.81 -9.15 14.81
N PRO A 179 1.92 -9.40 15.53
CA PRO A 179 2.64 -10.64 15.38
C PRO A 179 1.76 -11.78 15.90
N SER A 180 1.65 -12.84 15.12
CA SER A 180 1.19 -14.14 15.63
C SER A 180 2.33 -15.13 15.48
N ASN A 181 2.75 -15.69 16.60
CA ASN A 181 3.52 -16.91 16.59
C ASN A 181 3.09 -17.70 17.83
N THR A 182 2.26 -18.72 17.66
CA THR A 182 1.82 -19.60 18.76
C THR A 182 2.70 -20.85 18.87
N ALA A 183 3.70 -21.00 17.99
CA ALA A 183 4.40 -22.27 17.77
C ALA A 183 5.76 -22.41 18.49
N THR A 184 6.22 -21.43 19.28
CA THR A 184 7.56 -21.48 19.91
C THR A 184 7.52 -21.38 21.43
N ARG A 185 8.27 -22.26 22.11
CA ARG A 185 8.50 -22.29 23.58
C ARG A 185 9.29 -21.08 24.13
N LYS A 186 9.72 -20.16 23.25
CA LYS A 186 10.40 -18.90 23.59
C LYS A 186 9.35 -17.80 23.79
N PRO A 187 9.60 -16.76 24.60
CA PRO A 187 8.68 -15.64 24.76
C PRO A 187 8.32 -15.09 23.38
N THR A 188 7.04 -15.22 23.05
CA THR A 188 6.48 -14.91 21.74
C THR A 188 6.30 -13.40 21.61
N PRO A 189 6.50 -12.83 20.40
CA PRO A 189 6.19 -11.43 20.17
C PRO A 189 4.67 -11.22 20.36
N ALA A 190 4.30 -10.37 21.32
CA ALA A 190 2.92 -10.00 21.61
C ALA A 190 2.40 -8.90 20.66
N PRO A 191 1.08 -8.81 20.43
CA PRO A 191 0.43 -7.64 19.83
C PRO A 191 0.94 -6.34 20.44
N ARG A 192 1.25 -5.36 19.59
CA ARG A 192 1.65 -4.02 20.02
C ARG A 192 0.71 -2.98 19.42
N VAL A 193 0.29 -2.07 20.28
CA VAL A 193 -0.48 -0.88 19.92
C VAL A 193 0.53 0.19 19.50
N SER A 194 0.28 0.85 18.35
CA SER A 194 1.13 1.96 17.90
C SER A 194 1.26 3.03 18.99
N LEU A 195 2.48 3.44 19.28
CA LEU A 195 2.78 4.53 20.21
C LEU A 195 2.87 5.84 19.43
N ALA A 196 2.34 6.92 20.00
CA ALA A 196 2.55 8.26 19.47
C ALA A 196 4.00 8.66 19.71
N ILE A 197 4.80 8.80 18.64
CA ILE A 197 6.19 9.25 18.74
C ILE A 197 6.26 10.77 18.94
N CYS A 198 5.25 11.51 18.47
CA CYS A 198 5.14 12.94 18.70
C CYS A 198 3.67 13.33 18.92
N ARG A 199 3.39 13.95 20.08
CA ARG A 199 2.20 14.79 20.29
C ARG A 199 2.44 16.25 19.86
N TRP A 200 3.58 16.49 19.21
CA TRP A 200 3.85 17.72 18.49
C TRP A 200 3.31 17.54 17.10
N SER A 201 2.30 18.36 16.73
CA SER A 201 1.95 18.51 15.32
C SER A 201 3.25 18.81 14.58
N ILE A 202 3.74 17.87 13.78
CA ILE A 202 4.70 18.25 12.75
C ILE A 202 3.85 19.01 11.75
N ARG A 203 3.63 20.31 12.02
CA ARG A 203 3.13 21.25 11.03
C ARG A 203 4.23 21.32 9.99
N TRP A 204 4.14 20.46 8.98
CA TRP A 204 4.72 20.77 7.68
C TRP A 204 3.98 22.02 7.19
N ARG A 205 4.39 23.20 7.68
CA ARG A 205 4.03 24.45 7.03
C ARG A 205 4.67 24.36 5.67
N TRP A 206 3.84 24.10 4.66
CA TRP A 206 4.21 24.23 3.26
C TRP A 206 5.01 25.53 3.09
N PRO A 207 6.18 25.51 2.43
CA PRO A 207 6.82 26.75 2.04
C PRO A 207 5.79 27.54 1.21
N LYS A 208 5.52 28.78 1.61
CA LYS A 208 4.65 29.66 0.84
C LYS A 208 5.23 29.77 -0.58
N PRO A 209 4.41 29.70 -1.64
CA PRO A 209 4.87 30.10 -2.97
C PRO A 209 5.42 31.53 -2.88
N SER A 210 6.63 31.73 -3.41
CA SER A 210 7.24 33.04 -3.60
C SER A 210 6.43 33.90 -4.55
#